data_AF-A0AAV2CLH6-F1
#
_entry.id   AF-A0AAV2CLH6-F1
#
_cell.length_a   1.000
_cell.length_b   1.000
_cell.length_c   1.000
_cell.angle_alpha   90.00
_cell.angle_beta   90.00
_cell.angle_gamma   90.00
#
_symmetry.space_group_name_H-M   'P 1'
#
loop_
_entity.id
_entity.type
_entity.pdbx_description
1 polymer ?
#
loop_
_entity_poly.entity_id
_entity_poly.type
_entity_poly.pdbx_seq_one_letter_code
_entity_poly.pdbx_strand_id
1 'polypeptide(L)'
;MVKDIRVAGTCLLGAKSNDSSVWDGIVERYQNRLSGRGSRNLSSGAKLFLINAVLSGSPTYLFSLFKAPKSVVKDLERYQRRFLWNGKSEGNKMALMDWKLCKMPVKKGGLGIHDLKLSNDVILSKWLWRFAVERGSWWQGLINYKYPNEVSCWQTKRERSGFSKSVWANISKGYDQFWNFAAIDLGNGTQVSFLYDCWIPRIVLAASFPRVAAAVLDPEALLSDTANIHGDLVSWNLDFKYILRGGAARERDDFMNLLNSVNLAYSSHSPCRIIWKQEANSNFSVISLYRELEDIHLRGIEDFPVEKVWISWIPSKICFFIWLVYHNRVLTLDNLKKRGFYLANKCVLCMKDEETAHHMLVECKYVRNIWSMMYCRRSRVPRWNGEIDQVIANWPTAYGDWIEKWFDGCILHSIWWAVWLERNQRTFEDKATSMMVVGKKAARH
;
A
#
# COMPACT_ATOMS: atom_id res chain seq x y z
N MET A 1 15.15 25.98 31.76
CA MET A 1 15.92 24.85 31.17
C MET A 1 15.17 23.56 31.47
N VAL A 2 14.20 23.18 30.64
CA VAL A 2 13.60 21.84 30.72
C VAL A 2 14.49 20.93 29.88
N LYS A 3 15.23 20.05 30.54
CA LYS A 3 16.08 19.04 29.90
C LYS A 3 15.23 18.19 28.94
N ASP A 4 15.80 17.88 27.77
CA ASP A 4 15.25 16.94 26.78
C ASP A 4 14.85 15.60 27.42
N ILE A 5 13.59 15.46 27.83
CA ILE A 5 13.07 14.18 28.30
C ILE A 5 12.74 13.35 27.06
N ARG A 6 13.63 12.42 26.73
CA ARG A 6 13.43 11.43 25.67
C ARG A 6 12.62 10.25 26.23
N VAL A 7 11.39 10.06 25.75
CA VAL A 7 10.59 8.86 26.04
C VAL A 7 10.66 7.95 24.81
N ALA A 8 11.02 6.68 25.01
CA ALA A 8 11.27 5.70 23.94
C ALA A 8 12.31 6.13 22.87
N GLY A 9 13.25 7.00 23.26
CA GLY A 9 14.29 7.55 22.39
C GLY A 9 13.88 8.80 21.58
N THR A 10 12.72 9.40 21.88
CA THR A 10 12.17 10.56 21.16
C THR A 10 11.88 11.70 22.12
N CYS A 11 12.24 12.94 21.76
CA CYS A 11 11.91 14.12 22.56
C CYS A 11 10.42 14.47 22.36
N LEU A 12 9.54 13.92 23.20
CA LEU A 12 8.08 14.09 23.07
C LEU A 12 7.57 15.37 23.73
N LEU A 13 8.34 15.97 24.63
CA LEU A 13 7.96 17.19 25.35
C LEU A 13 8.72 18.39 24.76
N GLY A 14 7.99 19.34 24.16
CA GLY A 14 8.51 20.63 23.68
C GLY A 14 8.83 20.74 22.19
N ALA A 15 8.94 19.62 21.46
CA ALA A 15 9.17 19.63 20.01
C ALA A 15 7.89 19.98 19.23
N LYS A 16 8.00 20.82 18.20
CA LYS A 16 6.87 21.08 17.29
C LYS A 16 6.55 19.78 16.53
N SER A 17 5.28 19.45 16.32
CA SER A 17 4.87 18.17 15.70
C SER A 17 5.45 17.92 14.29
N ASN A 18 5.91 18.98 13.63
CA ASN A 18 6.48 18.94 12.28
C ASN A 18 8.02 19.06 12.28
N ASP A 19 8.65 19.12 13.46
CA ASP A 19 10.10 19.23 13.56
C ASP A 19 10.75 17.91 13.12
N SER A 20 11.75 17.98 12.25
CA SER A 20 12.52 16.83 11.80
C SER A 20 13.27 16.17 12.94
N SER A 21 13.62 16.92 14.00
CA SER A 21 14.35 16.43 15.17
C SER A 21 13.65 15.27 15.89
N VAL A 22 12.31 15.24 15.86
CA VAL A 22 11.50 14.13 16.40
C VAL A 22 11.79 12.82 15.68
N TRP A 23 12.22 12.87 14.42
CA TRP A 23 12.43 11.72 13.56
C TRP A 23 13.88 11.23 13.52
N ASP A 24 14.82 12.02 14.04
CA ASP A 24 16.26 11.70 14.00
C ASP A 24 16.55 10.33 14.61
N GLY A 25 15.92 9.99 15.73
CA GLY A 25 16.09 8.68 16.38
C GLY A 25 15.63 7.50 15.51
N ILE A 26 14.60 7.67 14.67
CA ILE A 26 14.20 6.63 13.71
C ILE A 26 15.17 6.57 12.54
N VAL A 27 15.58 7.72 12.03
CA VAL A 27 16.54 7.80 10.92
C VAL A 27 17.86 7.12 11.32
N GLU A 28 18.34 7.39 12.53
CA GLU A 28 19.53 6.75 13.10
C GLU A 28 19.34 5.23 13.26
N ARG A 29 18.17 4.76 13.73
CA ARG A 29 17.87 3.31 13.79
C ARG A 29 17.89 2.67 12.41
N TYR A 30 17.33 3.33 11.39
CA TYR A 30 17.39 2.86 10.01
C TYR A 30 18.85 2.80 9.54
N GLN A 31 19.64 3.85 9.76
CA GLN A 31 21.06 3.86 9.43
C GLN A 31 21.80 2.71 10.11
N ASN A 32 21.70 2.57 11.43
CA ASN A 32 22.44 1.58 12.21
C ASN A 32 22.08 0.14 11.84
N ARG A 33 20.79 -0.13 11.58
CA ARG A 33 20.36 -1.48 11.15
C ARG A 33 20.81 -1.83 9.74
N LEU A 34 20.96 -0.83 8.87
CA LEU A 34 21.27 -1.02 7.45
C LEU A 34 22.74 -0.81 7.09
N SER A 35 23.55 -0.27 8.00
CA SER A 35 24.97 0.05 7.78
C SER A 35 25.94 -1.05 8.22
N GLY A 36 25.49 -2.03 9.00
CA GLY A 36 26.34 -3.09 9.54
C GLY A 36 27.05 -3.92 8.46
N ARG A 37 28.29 -4.36 8.69
CA ARG A 37 29.09 -5.14 7.71
C ARG A 37 28.37 -6.40 7.20
N GLY A 38 27.61 -7.09 8.06
CA GLY A 38 26.82 -8.27 7.68
C GLY A 38 25.70 -7.97 6.66
N SER A 39 25.17 -6.75 6.69
CA SER A 39 24.08 -6.28 5.81
C SER A 39 24.51 -6.23 4.32
N ARG A 40 25.82 -6.06 4.05
CA ARG A 40 26.41 -6.07 2.70
C ARG A 40 26.51 -7.47 2.08
N ASN A 41 26.55 -8.51 2.91
CA ASN A 41 26.71 -9.90 2.48
C ASN A 41 25.39 -10.62 2.23
N LEU A 42 24.26 -9.98 2.57
CA LEU A 42 22.93 -10.55 2.37
C LEU A 42 22.53 -10.61 0.90
N SER A 43 21.80 -11.67 0.54
CA SER A 43 21.13 -11.75 -0.75
C SER A 43 20.03 -10.70 -0.87
N SER A 44 19.65 -10.32 -2.10
CA SER A 44 18.55 -9.38 -2.33
C SER A 44 17.23 -9.85 -1.68
N GLY A 45 16.96 -11.16 -1.70
CA GLY A 45 15.80 -11.74 -1.02
C GLY A 45 15.84 -11.59 0.50
N ALA A 46 17.00 -11.81 1.13
CA ALA A 46 17.16 -11.60 2.58
C ALA A 46 17.05 -10.12 2.96
N LYS A 47 17.55 -9.21 2.12
CA LYS A 47 17.40 -7.76 2.31
C LYS A 47 15.95 -7.33 2.23
N LEU A 48 15.20 -7.82 1.23
CA LEU A 48 13.77 -7.56 1.10
C LEU A 48 13.01 -8.05 2.34
N PHE A 49 13.31 -9.27 2.79
CA PHE A 49 12.72 -9.81 4.02
C PHE A 49 12.97 -8.89 5.22
N LEU A 50 14.19 -8.40 5.42
CA LEU A 50 14.51 -7.48 6.52
C LEU A 50 13.80 -6.13 6.40
N ILE A 51 13.63 -5.60 5.19
CA ILE A 51 12.84 -4.37 4.99
C ILE A 51 11.40 -4.58 5.46
N ASN A 52 10.77 -5.68 5.04
CA ASN A 52 9.37 -5.94 5.36
C ASN A 52 9.17 -6.33 6.83
N ALA A 53 9.99 -7.22 7.37
CA ALA A 53 9.83 -7.74 8.73
C ALA A 53 10.32 -6.77 9.82
N VAL A 54 11.41 -6.03 9.58
CA VAL A 54 12.12 -5.27 10.62
C VAL A 54 11.96 -3.76 10.46
N LEU A 55 12.10 -3.24 9.25
CA LEU A 55 12.04 -1.78 9.05
C LEU A 55 10.61 -1.26 9.02
N SER A 56 9.67 -2.02 8.46
CA SER A 56 8.28 -1.59 8.32
C SER A 56 7.59 -1.37 9.67
N GLY A 57 7.97 -2.13 10.71
CA GLY A 57 7.45 -1.92 12.08
C GLY A 57 8.17 -0.83 12.89
N SER A 58 9.37 -0.40 12.46
CA SER A 58 10.18 0.55 13.21
C SER A 58 9.55 1.94 13.36
N PRO A 59 8.83 2.52 12.37
CA PRO A 59 8.24 3.84 12.52
C PRO A 59 6.82 3.83 13.09
N THR A 60 6.21 2.67 13.29
CA THR A 60 4.78 2.54 13.64
C THR A 60 4.37 3.38 14.86
N TYR A 61 5.22 3.45 15.89
CA TYR A 61 4.94 4.27 17.07
C TYR A 61 4.84 5.76 16.73
N LEU A 62 5.86 6.35 16.08
CA LEU A 62 5.80 7.78 15.71
C LEU A 62 4.78 8.05 14.60
N PHE A 63 4.58 7.11 13.68
CA PHE A 63 3.52 7.19 12.68
C PHE A 63 2.14 7.20 13.32
N SER A 64 1.97 6.60 14.49
CA SER A 64 0.72 6.66 15.24
C SER A 64 0.50 7.99 15.94
N LEU A 65 1.54 8.78 16.18
CA LEU A 65 1.42 10.04 16.93
C LEU A 65 1.46 11.27 16.03
N PHE A 66 2.25 11.23 14.97
CA PHE A 66 2.59 12.40 14.18
C PHE A 66 2.49 12.13 12.67
N LYS A 67 2.12 13.19 11.93
CA LYS A 67 2.22 13.20 10.48
C LYS A 67 3.69 13.35 10.09
N ALA A 68 4.23 12.33 9.42
CA ALA A 68 5.62 12.34 8.97
C ALA A 68 5.84 13.42 7.90
N PRO A 69 6.82 14.31 8.07
CA PRO A 69 7.23 15.24 7.02
C PRO A 69 7.64 14.50 5.75
N LYS A 70 7.36 15.09 4.57
CA LYS A 70 7.72 14.49 3.28
C LYS A 70 9.23 14.24 3.15
N SER A 71 10.07 15.09 3.73
CA SER A 71 11.53 14.93 3.76
C SER A 71 11.93 13.65 4.51
N VAL A 72 11.41 13.48 5.73
CA VAL A 72 11.68 12.29 6.56
C VAL A 72 11.26 11.01 5.84
N VAL A 73 10.06 10.97 5.25
CA VAL A 73 9.61 9.79 4.49
C VAL A 73 10.57 9.49 3.32
N LYS A 74 10.97 10.51 2.57
CA LYS A 74 11.94 10.34 1.47
C LYS A 74 13.30 9.84 1.98
N ASP A 75 13.75 10.31 3.13
CA ASP A 75 15.01 9.87 3.73
C ASP A 75 14.94 8.40 4.17
N LEU A 76 13.86 7.97 4.81
CA LEU A 76 13.64 6.56 5.17
C LEU A 76 13.57 5.66 3.92
N GLU A 77 12.81 6.06 2.90
CA GLU A 77 12.75 5.33 1.62
C GLU A 77 14.12 5.28 0.93
N ARG A 78 14.92 6.35 1.02
CA ARG A 78 16.30 6.39 0.50
C ARG A 78 17.17 5.34 1.19
N TYR A 79 17.08 5.17 2.51
CA TYR A 79 17.82 4.13 3.22
C TYR A 79 17.37 2.72 2.82
N GLN A 80 16.05 2.48 2.73
CA GLN A 80 15.51 1.19 2.27
C GLN A 80 16.00 0.85 0.85
N ARG A 81 15.94 1.83 -0.07
CA ARG A 81 16.38 1.67 -1.45
C ARG A 81 17.88 1.41 -1.54
N ARG A 82 18.68 2.19 -0.83
CA ARG A 82 20.13 2.01 -0.79
C ARG A 82 20.49 0.65 -0.22
N PHE A 83 19.82 0.22 0.84
CA PHE A 83 20.05 -1.08 1.45
C PHE A 83 19.73 -2.24 0.50
N LEU A 84 18.57 -2.20 -0.17
CA LEU A 84 18.13 -3.25 -1.09
C LEU A 84 19.11 -3.43 -2.25
N TRP A 85 19.53 -2.33 -2.87
CA TRP A 85 20.33 -2.38 -4.09
C TRP A 85 21.84 -2.44 -3.88
N ASN A 86 22.37 -1.94 -2.75
CA ASN A 86 23.81 -2.02 -2.48
C ASN A 86 24.28 -3.48 -2.34
N GLY A 87 25.55 -3.75 -2.64
CA GLY A 87 26.14 -5.09 -2.56
C GLY A 87 27.45 -5.11 -1.77
N LYS A 88 28.25 -6.15 -2.03
CA LYS A 88 29.55 -6.39 -1.37
C LYS A 88 30.64 -5.36 -1.72
N SER A 89 30.62 -4.79 -2.92
CA SER A 89 31.63 -3.85 -3.41
C SER A 89 31.39 -2.43 -2.87
N GLU A 90 32.47 -1.69 -2.60
CA GLU A 90 32.39 -0.27 -2.27
C GLU A 90 31.87 0.54 -3.47
N GLY A 91 30.91 1.42 -3.22
CA GLY A 91 30.18 2.18 -4.25
C GLY A 91 28.67 2.03 -4.14
N ASN A 92 27.92 3.04 -4.58
CA ASN A 92 26.47 2.92 -4.69
C ASN A 92 26.15 2.04 -5.90
N LYS A 93 25.52 0.89 -5.67
CA LYS A 93 24.99 0.10 -6.78
C LYS A 93 23.79 0.81 -7.40
N MET A 94 23.69 0.65 -8.71
CA MET A 94 22.57 1.17 -9.48
C MET A 94 21.26 0.52 -9.05
N ALA A 95 20.22 1.34 -8.80
CA ALA A 95 18.89 0.83 -8.57
C ALA A 95 18.36 0.15 -9.84
N LEU A 96 18.02 -1.14 -9.73
CA LEU A 96 17.56 -1.90 -10.90
C LEU A 96 16.10 -1.61 -11.23
N MET A 97 15.30 -1.22 -10.25
CA MET A 97 13.86 -0.98 -10.42
C MET A 97 13.43 0.39 -9.89
N ASP A 98 12.29 0.87 -10.41
CA ASP A 98 11.59 2.02 -9.85
C ASP A 98 11.04 1.65 -8.46
N TRP A 99 11.23 2.56 -7.50
CA TRP A 99 10.80 2.37 -6.13
C TRP A 99 9.28 2.33 -6.01
N LYS A 100 8.54 3.03 -6.90
CA LYS A 100 7.08 2.94 -6.93
C LYS A 100 6.61 1.50 -7.16
N LEU A 101 7.22 0.81 -8.14
CA LEU A 101 6.92 -0.59 -8.43
C LEU A 101 7.35 -1.51 -7.27
N CYS A 102 8.51 -1.26 -6.65
CA CYS A 102 8.93 -2.03 -5.47
C CYS A 102 7.91 -1.97 -4.32
N LYS A 103 7.21 -0.83 -4.15
CA LYS A 103 6.21 -0.64 -3.11
C LYS A 103 4.86 -1.30 -3.40
N MET A 104 4.61 -1.69 -4.65
CA MET A 104 3.35 -2.34 -5.00
C MET A 104 3.26 -3.75 -4.36
N PRO A 105 2.05 -4.26 -4.14
CA PRO A 105 1.84 -5.65 -3.74
C PRO A 105 2.48 -6.63 -4.70
N VAL A 106 2.89 -7.79 -4.18
CA VAL A 106 3.46 -8.88 -4.98
C VAL A 106 2.48 -9.32 -6.09
N LYS A 107 1.17 -9.29 -5.81
CA LYS A 107 0.08 -9.58 -6.77
C LYS A 107 0.04 -8.63 -7.97
N LYS A 108 0.57 -7.42 -7.84
CA LYS A 108 0.67 -6.43 -8.93
C LYS A 108 2.12 -6.29 -9.44
N GLY A 109 2.97 -7.28 -9.17
CA GLY A 109 4.33 -7.36 -9.67
C GLY A 109 5.36 -6.56 -8.89
N GLY A 110 4.98 -6.00 -7.73
CA GLY A 110 5.91 -5.35 -6.82
C GLY A 110 6.66 -6.30 -5.88
N LEU A 111 7.35 -5.72 -4.90
CA LEU A 111 8.06 -6.46 -3.86
C LEU A 111 7.30 -6.50 -2.52
N GLY A 112 6.12 -5.87 -2.45
CA GLY A 112 5.33 -5.76 -1.23
C GLY A 112 5.99 -4.91 -0.14
N ILE A 113 6.83 -3.94 -0.51
CA ILE A 113 7.40 -2.99 0.45
C ILE A 113 6.32 -1.96 0.82
N HIS A 114 5.98 -1.85 2.09
CA HIS A 114 4.93 -0.91 2.52
C HIS A 114 5.22 0.54 2.12
N ASP A 115 4.21 1.21 1.59
CA ASP A 115 4.31 2.65 1.35
C ASP A 115 4.25 3.40 2.68
N LEU A 116 5.38 3.98 3.08
CA LEU A 116 5.52 4.66 4.36
C LEU A 116 4.60 5.87 4.50
N LYS A 117 4.33 6.59 3.40
CA LYS A 117 3.42 7.74 3.42
C LYS A 117 1.99 7.27 3.66
N LEU A 118 1.55 6.27 2.88
CA LEU A 118 0.22 5.68 3.03
C LEU A 118 0.05 5.06 4.42
N SER A 119 1.07 4.34 4.90
CA SER A 119 1.07 3.72 6.23
C SER A 119 0.87 4.77 7.33
N ASN A 120 1.56 5.91 7.26
CA ASN A 120 1.38 6.98 8.22
C ASN A 120 -0.03 7.62 8.16
N ASP A 121 -0.57 7.87 6.96
CA ASP A 121 -1.95 8.38 6.80
C ASP A 121 -2.99 7.44 7.41
N VAL A 122 -2.84 6.14 7.16
CA VAL A 122 -3.79 5.12 7.62
C VAL A 122 -3.68 4.86 9.13
N ILE A 123 -2.47 4.81 9.68
CA ILE A 123 -2.29 4.65 11.13
C ILE A 123 -2.88 5.85 11.88
N LEU A 124 -2.70 7.09 11.38
CA LEU A 124 -3.30 8.28 12.00
C LEU A 124 -4.83 8.26 11.93
N SER A 125 -5.42 7.66 10.91
CA SER A 125 -6.88 7.52 10.78
C SER A 125 -7.50 6.72 11.94
N LYS A 126 -6.71 5.91 12.67
CA LYS A 126 -7.15 5.28 13.92
C LYS A 126 -7.66 6.30 14.94
N TRP A 127 -7.07 7.48 15.01
CA TRP A 127 -7.53 8.53 15.92
C TRP A 127 -8.86 9.14 15.51
N LEU A 128 -9.18 9.16 14.22
CA LEU A 128 -10.49 9.59 13.73
C LEU A 128 -11.58 8.61 14.20
N TRP A 129 -11.32 7.31 14.07
CA TRP A 129 -12.18 6.27 14.62
C TRP A 129 -12.34 6.38 16.14
N ARG A 130 -11.21 6.48 16.87
CA ARG A 130 -11.23 6.61 18.34
C ARG A 130 -11.99 7.85 18.80
N PHE A 131 -11.91 8.95 18.06
CA PHE A 131 -12.64 10.17 18.39
C PHE A 131 -14.15 9.99 18.29
N ALA A 132 -14.62 9.26 17.28
CA ALA A 132 -16.02 8.93 17.09
C ALA A 132 -16.55 7.94 18.15
N VAL A 133 -15.72 6.99 18.59
CA VAL A 133 -16.09 5.90 19.51
C VAL A 133 -15.89 6.26 20.99
N GLU A 134 -14.75 6.82 21.37
CA GLU A 134 -14.35 7.11 22.76
C GLU A 134 -14.96 8.41 23.28
N ARG A 135 -16.29 8.53 23.14
CA ARG A 135 -17.07 9.67 23.58
C ARG A 135 -16.97 9.85 25.09
N GLY A 136 -16.86 11.11 25.53
CA GLY A 136 -16.73 11.44 26.96
C GLY A 136 -15.34 11.20 27.55
N SER A 137 -14.38 10.69 26.77
CA SER A 137 -12.99 10.62 27.23
C SER A 137 -12.37 12.01 27.33
N TRP A 138 -11.48 12.20 28.32
CA TRP A 138 -10.82 13.49 28.57
C TRP A 138 -10.09 14.06 27.35
N TRP A 139 -9.41 13.19 26.59
CA TRP A 139 -8.67 13.62 25.41
C TRP A 139 -9.62 14.07 24.30
N GLN A 140 -10.75 13.38 24.11
CA GLN A 140 -11.76 13.76 23.13
C GLN A 140 -12.42 15.09 23.53
N GLY A 141 -12.71 15.29 24.82
CA GLY A 141 -13.19 16.55 25.36
C GLY A 141 -12.23 17.72 25.14
N LEU A 142 -10.92 17.51 25.37
CA LEU A 142 -9.89 18.51 25.09
C LEU A 142 -9.82 18.87 23.60
N ILE A 143 -9.93 17.86 22.72
CA ILE A 143 -9.95 18.07 21.28
C ILE A 143 -11.19 18.84 20.84
N ASN A 144 -12.37 18.52 21.39
CA ASN A 144 -13.61 19.26 21.13
C ASN A 144 -13.55 20.69 21.63
N TYR A 145 -12.98 20.93 22.80
CA TYR A 145 -12.79 22.28 23.33
C TYR A 145 -11.92 23.13 22.38
N LYS A 146 -10.88 22.53 21.80
CA LYS A 146 -9.95 23.24 20.91
C LYS A 146 -10.45 23.36 19.46
N TYR A 147 -11.16 22.34 18.95
CA TYR A 147 -11.67 22.27 17.59
C TYR A 147 -13.19 22.00 17.59
N PRO A 148 -13.98 22.90 18.17
CA PRO A 148 -15.40 22.67 18.40
C PRO A 148 -16.13 22.48 17.08
N ASN A 149 -16.93 21.41 17.02
CA ASN A 149 -17.90 21.20 15.98
C ASN A 149 -19.29 21.22 16.59
N GLU A 150 -19.97 22.35 16.44
CA GLU A 150 -21.30 22.59 17.01
C GLU A 150 -22.36 21.70 16.34
N VAL A 151 -22.12 21.26 15.10
CA VAL A 151 -23.12 20.57 14.29
C VAL A 151 -22.92 19.06 14.19
N SER A 152 -21.80 18.49 14.63
CA SER A 152 -21.59 17.05 14.58
C SER A 152 -20.63 16.60 15.66
N CYS A 153 -21.04 15.57 16.41
CA CYS A 153 -20.23 14.97 17.46
C CYS A 153 -19.31 13.84 16.96
N TRP A 154 -19.41 13.44 15.69
CA TRP A 154 -18.61 12.36 15.08
C TRP A 154 -17.27 12.84 14.52
N GLN A 155 -17.14 14.15 14.29
CA GLN A 155 -15.94 14.76 13.73
C GLN A 155 -15.73 16.17 14.28
N THR A 156 -14.48 16.61 14.32
CA THR A 156 -14.15 18.00 14.69
C THR A 156 -14.32 18.95 13.51
N LYS A 157 -14.43 20.26 13.81
CA LYS A 157 -14.47 21.29 12.78
C LYS A 157 -13.15 21.30 12.05
N ARG A 158 -13.24 21.24 10.72
CA ARG A 158 -12.06 21.22 9.85
C ARG A 158 -11.45 22.61 9.81
N GLU A 159 -10.20 22.73 10.25
CA GLU A 159 -9.46 23.98 10.04
C GLU A 159 -9.19 24.17 8.55
N ARG A 160 -9.77 25.23 7.96
CA ARG A 160 -9.55 25.60 6.55
C ARG A 160 -8.19 26.26 6.31
N SER A 161 -7.39 26.52 7.34
CA SER A 161 -6.13 27.27 7.22
C SER A 161 -4.91 26.34 7.05
N GLY A 162 -4.08 26.63 6.04
CA GLY A 162 -2.89 25.84 5.68
C GLY A 162 -1.71 25.91 6.67
N PHE A 163 -1.89 26.51 7.85
CA PHE A 163 -0.81 26.85 8.78
C PHE A 163 -0.89 26.19 10.15
N SER A 164 -1.91 25.35 10.42
CA SER A 164 -2.00 24.69 11.72
C SER A 164 -0.89 23.66 11.91
N LYS A 165 0.03 23.97 12.82
CA LYS A 165 1.16 23.13 13.25
C LYS A 165 0.77 22.14 14.35
N SER A 166 -0.52 21.89 14.55
CA SER A 166 -0.98 21.00 15.61
C SER A 166 -1.07 19.55 15.11
N VAL A 167 -0.90 18.61 16.04
CA VAL A 167 -1.05 17.18 15.76
C VAL A 167 -2.46 16.87 15.21
N TRP A 168 -3.50 17.33 15.91
CA TRP A 168 -4.88 17.04 15.55
C TRP A 168 -5.31 17.67 14.22
N ALA A 169 -4.86 18.88 13.91
CA ALA A 169 -5.17 19.51 12.63
C ALA A 169 -4.59 18.74 11.44
N ASN A 170 -3.47 18.04 11.63
CA ASN A 170 -2.95 17.14 10.60
C ASN A 170 -3.72 15.82 10.51
N ILE A 171 -4.19 15.29 11.64
CA ILE A 171 -5.02 14.07 11.68
C ILE A 171 -6.39 14.31 11.02
N SER A 172 -7.05 15.42 11.36
CA SER A 172 -8.38 15.79 10.84
C SER A 172 -8.43 16.01 9.33
N LYS A 173 -7.29 16.27 8.66
CA LYS A 173 -7.22 16.27 7.19
C LYS A 173 -7.59 14.91 6.57
N GLY A 174 -7.50 13.82 7.34
CA GLY A 174 -7.89 12.48 6.90
C GLY A 174 -9.40 12.20 6.92
N TYR A 175 -10.24 13.10 7.43
CA TYR A 175 -11.70 12.85 7.54
C TYR A 175 -12.35 12.50 6.20
N ASP A 176 -11.99 13.19 5.12
CA ASP A 176 -12.57 12.92 3.79
C ASP A 176 -12.32 11.50 3.31
N GLN A 177 -11.08 11.05 3.48
CA GLN A 177 -10.69 9.70 3.12
C GLN A 177 -11.33 8.66 4.04
N PHE A 178 -11.41 8.95 5.33
CA PHE A 178 -11.99 8.08 6.35
C PHE A 178 -13.50 7.85 6.14
N TRP A 179 -14.27 8.92 5.92
CA TRP A 179 -15.73 8.83 5.77
C TRP A 179 -16.18 8.15 4.47
N ASN A 180 -15.31 7.98 3.48
CA ASN A 180 -15.61 7.14 2.33
C ASN A 180 -15.89 5.69 2.72
N PHE A 181 -15.25 5.20 3.79
CA PHE A 181 -15.32 3.81 4.25
C PHE A 181 -16.05 3.64 5.59
N ALA A 182 -16.34 4.71 6.31
CA ALA A 182 -17.18 4.71 7.51
C ALA A 182 -18.63 5.10 7.20
N ALA A 183 -19.56 4.67 8.04
CA ALA A 183 -20.95 5.13 8.07
C ALA A 183 -21.41 5.28 9.52
N ILE A 184 -22.57 5.91 9.71
CA ILE A 184 -23.22 6.00 11.01
C ILE A 184 -24.38 5.00 11.01
N ASP A 185 -24.39 4.11 11.99
CA ASP A 185 -25.57 3.37 12.38
C ASP A 185 -26.40 4.24 13.32
N LEU A 186 -27.64 4.48 12.91
CA LEU A 186 -28.48 5.56 13.42
C LEU A 186 -28.96 5.30 14.85
N GLY A 187 -29.01 4.04 15.31
CA GLY A 187 -29.40 3.72 16.68
C GLY A 187 -30.67 4.45 17.10
N ASN A 188 -30.62 5.28 18.15
CA ASN A 188 -31.75 6.04 18.67
C ASN A 188 -31.84 7.48 18.13
N GLY A 189 -31.00 7.87 17.18
CA GLY A 189 -31.01 9.20 16.55
C GLY A 189 -30.46 10.36 17.41
N THR A 190 -30.21 10.15 18.70
CA THR A 190 -29.84 11.21 19.68
C THR A 190 -28.43 11.78 19.52
N GLN A 191 -27.66 11.28 18.56
CA GLN A 191 -26.27 11.70 18.33
C GLN A 191 -25.99 12.01 16.86
N VAL A 192 -27.02 12.12 16.04
CA VAL A 192 -26.90 12.34 14.60
C VAL A 192 -27.55 13.67 14.29
N SER A 193 -26.77 14.63 13.81
CA SER A 193 -27.34 15.88 13.30
C SER A 193 -28.16 15.61 12.06
N PHE A 194 -29.40 16.09 12.05
CA PHE A 194 -30.30 15.92 10.92
C PHE A 194 -29.73 16.54 9.64
N LEU A 195 -29.16 17.75 9.72
CA LEU A 195 -28.70 18.48 8.52
C LEU A 195 -27.24 18.21 8.15
N TYR A 196 -26.36 18.00 9.13
CA TYR A 196 -24.91 18.10 8.93
C TYR A 196 -24.18 16.76 8.95
N ASP A 197 -24.79 15.69 9.47
CA ASP A 197 -24.23 14.34 9.42
C ASP A 197 -24.64 13.60 8.14
N CYS A 198 -23.75 12.74 7.65
CA CYS A 198 -23.97 11.91 6.46
C CYS A 198 -24.70 10.60 6.84
N TRP A 199 -25.90 10.74 7.40
CA TRP A 199 -26.74 9.60 7.81
C TRP A 199 -27.49 8.98 6.61
N ILE A 200 -27.71 9.77 5.56
CA ILE A 200 -28.06 9.25 4.23
C ILE A 200 -26.76 8.94 3.48
N PRO A 201 -26.60 7.74 2.88
CA PRO A 201 -25.35 7.38 2.21
C PRO A 201 -24.90 8.41 1.18
N ARG A 202 -23.72 9.02 1.44
CA ARG A 202 -23.05 10.02 0.58
C ARG A 202 -23.78 11.37 0.44
N ILE A 203 -24.79 11.65 1.25
CA ILE A 203 -25.56 12.89 1.19
C ILE A 203 -25.48 13.59 2.55
N VAL A 204 -25.00 14.84 2.54
CA VAL A 204 -25.13 15.77 3.66
C VAL A 204 -26.20 16.78 3.28
N LEU A 205 -27.34 16.76 3.98
CA LEU A 205 -28.51 17.55 3.60
C LEU A 205 -28.21 19.05 3.51
N ALA A 206 -27.45 19.61 4.44
CA ALA A 206 -27.03 21.02 4.41
C ALA A 206 -26.18 21.39 3.20
N ALA A 207 -25.40 20.45 2.66
CA ALA A 207 -24.55 20.68 1.49
C ALA A 207 -25.32 20.50 0.18
N SER A 208 -26.23 19.52 0.12
CA SER A 208 -27.03 19.24 -1.07
C SER A 208 -28.22 20.18 -1.24
N PHE A 209 -28.78 20.68 -0.14
CA PHE A 209 -29.96 21.57 -0.11
C PHE A 209 -29.68 22.82 0.74
N PRO A 210 -28.74 23.70 0.32
CA PRO A 210 -28.29 24.81 1.12
C PRO A 210 -29.35 25.88 1.40
N ARG A 211 -30.31 26.09 0.48
CA ARG A 211 -31.38 27.09 0.70
C ARG A 211 -32.42 26.56 1.68
N VAL A 212 -32.74 25.27 1.59
CA VAL A 212 -33.65 24.61 2.54
C VAL A 212 -33.02 24.59 3.92
N ALA A 213 -31.75 24.19 4.03
CA ALA A 213 -31.02 24.15 5.31
C ALA A 213 -30.92 25.54 5.98
N ALA A 214 -30.72 26.61 5.21
CA ALA A 214 -30.71 27.97 5.74
C ALA A 214 -32.09 28.42 6.27
N ALA A 215 -33.18 27.80 5.81
CA ALA A 215 -34.54 28.11 6.22
C ALA A 215 -35.06 27.25 7.37
N VAL A 216 -34.44 26.11 7.68
CA VAL A 216 -34.83 25.26 8.82
C VAL A 216 -34.80 26.06 10.12
N LEU A 217 -35.86 25.94 10.92
CA LEU A 217 -36.06 26.68 12.17
C LEU A 217 -34.95 26.37 13.19
N ASP A 218 -34.71 25.08 13.41
CA ASP A 218 -33.64 24.57 14.26
C ASP A 218 -32.59 23.80 13.43
N PRO A 219 -31.51 24.47 12.99
CA PRO A 219 -30.46 23.82 12.21
C PRO A 219 -29.66 22.78 13.00
N GLU A 220 -29.66 22.86 14.33
CA GLU A 220 -28.89 21.98 15.22
C GLU A 220 -29.67 20.74 15.64
N ALA A 221 -30.93 20.64 15.22
CA ALA A 221 -31.83 19.53 15.53
C ALA A 221 -31.20 18.17 15.21
N LEU A 222 -31.41 17.23 16.11
CA LEU A 222 -30.96 15.85 15.95
C LEU A 222 -31.98 15.06 15.13
N LEU A 223 -31.54 13.91 14.61
CA LEU A 223 -32.42 12.99 13.90
C LEU A 223 -33.57 12.52 14.80
N SER A 224 -33.32 12.33 16.10
CA SER A 224 -34.36 11.98 17.09
C SER A 224 -35.44 13.05 17.28
N ASP A 225 -35.10 14.32 17.04
CA ASP A 225 -36.01 15.45 17.29
C ASP A 225 -36.87 15.74 16.05
N THR A 226 -36.38 15.32 14.88
CA THR A 226 -36.97 15.62 13.56
C THR A 226 -37.71 14.43 12.96
N ALA A 227 -37.32 13.19 13.25
CA ALA A 227 -37.95 11.99 12.71
C ALA A 227 -38.85 11.31 13.75
N ASN A 228 -40.15 11.21 13.44
CA ASN A 228 -41.13 10.46 14.21
C ASN A 228 -41.52 9.20 13.44
N ILE A 229 -41.08 8.03 13.91
CA ILE A 229 -41.42 6.74 13.30
C ILE A 229 -42.70 6.17 13.91
N HIS A 230 -43.66 5.86 13.03
CA HIS A 230 -44.91 5.16 13.36
C HIS A 230 -45.02 3.89 12.50
N GLY A 231 -44.49 2.77 13.00
CA GLY A 231 -44.38 1.54 12.22
C GLY A 231 -43.41 1.74 11.04
N ASP A 232 -43.88 1.53 9.81
CA ASP A 232 -43.09 1.71 8.58
C ASP A 232 -43.15 3.14 8.03
N LEU A 233 -43.97 4.03 8.61
CA LEU A 233 -44.07 5.43 8.18
C LEU A 233 -43.16 6.32 9.02
N VAL A 234 -42.34 7.12 8.32
CA VAL A 234 -41.58 8.22 8.91
C VAL A 234 -42.35 9.50 8.69
N SER A 235 -42.62 10.22 9.77
CA SER A 235 -43.11 11.60 9.73
C SER A 235 -42.02 12.56 10.15
N TRP A 236 -41.85 13.65 9.40
CA TRP A 236 -40.78 14.62 9.61
C TRP A 236 -41.35 15.87 10.30
N ASN A 237 -40.88 16.16 11.51
CA ASN A 237 -41.17 17.38 12.23
C ASN A 237 -40.16 18.47 11.82
N LEU A 238 -40.50 19.22 10.77
CA LEU A 238 -39.63 20.24 10.19
C LEU A 238 -40.35 21.56 10.02
N ASP A 239 -39.93 22.55 10.81
CA ASP A 239 -40.39 23.93 10.69
C ASP A 239 -39.38 24.79 9.94
N PHE A 240 -39.90 25.82 9.25
CA PHE A 240 -39.09 26.78 8.50
C PHE A 240 -39.28 28.19 9.05
N LYS A 241 -38.18 28.94 9.17
CA LYS A 241 -38.14 30.35 9.61
C LYS A 241 -38.96 31.27 8.72
N TYR A 242 -39.12 30.92 7.45
CA TYR A 242 -39.83 31.69 6.44
C TYR A 242 -40.33 30.79 5.31
N ILE A 243 -41.29 31.30 4.55
CA ILE A 243 -41.86 30.60 3.39
C ILE A 243 -40.83 30.59 2.26
N LEU A 244 -40.43 29.39 1.84
CA LEU A 244 -39.56 29.16 0.69
C LEU A 244 -40.35 29.45 -0.61
N ARG A 245 -39.83 30.34 -1.47
CA ARG A 245 -40.46 30.71 -2.75
C ARG A 245 -39.52 30.49 -3.94
N GLY A 246 -40.09 30.36 -5.13
CA GLY A 246 -39.34 30.25 -6.39
C GLY A 246 -38.38 29.05 -6.39
N GLY A 247 -37.11 29.30 -6.69
CA GLY A 247 -36.09 28.24 -6.73
C GLY A 247 -35.85 27.52 -5.40
N ALA A 248 -36.19 28.14 -4.26
CA ALA A 248 -36.07 27.49 -2.95
C ALA A 248 -37.26 26.58 -2.63
N ALA A 249 -38.42 26.81 -3.24
CA ALA A 249 -39.58 25.92 -3.14
C ALA A 249 -39.33 24.60 -3.90
N ARG A 250 -38.74 24.67 -5.11
CA ARG A 250 -38.35 23.46 -5.86
C ARG A 250 -37.33 22.62 -5.10
N GLU A 251 -36.33 23.27 -4.51
CA GLU A 251 -35.32 22.60 -3.67
C GLU A 251 -35.95 21.93 -2.45
N ARG A 252 -36.99 22.54 -1.85
CA ARG A 252 -37.78 21.93 -0.78
C ARG A 252 -38.52 20.68 -1.26
N ASP A 253 -39.13 20.72 -2.45
CA ASP A 253 -39.84 19.56 -2.99
C ASP A 253 -38.87 18.40 -3.23
N ASP A 254 -37.72 18.66 -3.84
CA ASP A 254 -36.65 17.66 -4.04
C ASP A 254 -36.13 17.10 -2.69
N PHE A 255 -35.95 17.98 -1.70
CA PHE A 255 -35.55 17.61 -0.35
C PHE A 255 -36.57 16.68 0.33
N MET A 256 -37.87 17.02 0.28
CA MET A 256 -38.93 16.18 0.86
C MET A 256 -39.08 14.86 0.11
N ASN A 257 -38.93 14.86 -1.22
CA ASN A 257 -38.94 13.64 -2.03
C ASN A 257 -37.79 12.70 -1.63
N LEU A 258 -36.59 13.24 -1.43
CA LEU A 258 -35.46 12.47 -0.92
C LEU A 258 -35.79 11.89 0.45
N LEU A 259 -36.24 12.71 1.42
CA LEU A 259 -36.56 12.24 2.77
C LEU A 259 -37.62 11.13 2.78
N ASN A 260 -38.67 11.28 1.98
CA ASN A 260 -39.74 10.29 1.87
C ASN A 260 -39.30 9.00 1.17
N SER A 261 -38.21 9.05 0.38
CA SER A 261 -37.62 7.86 -0.25
C SER A 261 -36.67 7.09 0.69
N VAL A 262 -36.24 7.70 1.80
CA VAL A 262 -35.32 7.04 2.73
C VAL A 262 -36.10 6.10 3.64
N ASN A 263 -35.75 4.82 3.60
CA ASN A 263 -36.18 3.86 4.60
C ASN A 263 -35.32 3.99 5.86
N LEU A 264 -35.84 4.69 6.87
CA LEU A 264 -35.17 4.84 8.16
C LEU A 264 -35.46 3.62 9.04
N ALA A 265 -34.42 2.82 9.27
CA ALA A 265 -34.41 1.81 10.32
C ALA A 265 -33.52 2.29 11.46
N TYR A 266 -34.11 2.88 12.50
CA TYR A 266 -33.39 3.24 13.72
C TYR A 266 -34.07 2.56 14.94
N SER A 267 -33.27 2.08 15.88
CA SER A 267 -33.72 1.35 17.08
C SER A 267 -33.68 2.28 18.28
N SER A 268 -34.85 2.60 18.84
CA SER A 268 -34.98 3.44 20.05
C SER A 268 -34.14 2.92 21.23
N HIS A 269 -33.85 1.63 21.27
CA HIS A 269 -33.14 0.96 22.35
C HIS A 269 -31.62 0.83 22.13
N SER A 270 -31.10 1.18 20.95
CA SER A 270 -29.67 1.04 20.63
C SER A 270 -29.02 2.41 20.48
N PRO A 271 -27.84 2.66 21.07
CA PRO A 271 -27.14 3.92 20.87
C PRO A 271 -26.67 4.05 19.42
N CYS A 272 -26.58 5.29 18.92
CA CYS A 272 -25.91 5.57 17.65
C CYS A 272 -24.46 5.06 17.71
N ARG A 273 -23.96 4.50 16.62
CA ARG A 273 -22.56 4.05 16.54
C ARG A 273 -21.98 4.33 15.17
N ILE A 274 -20.68 4.55 15.11
CA ILE A 274 -19.96 4.55 13.84
C ILE A 274 -19.68 3.10 13.43
N ILE A 275 -19.86 2.80 12.15
CA ILE A 275 -19.60 1.49 11.56
C ILE A 275 -18.53 1.59 10.49
N TRP A 276 -17.62 0.62 10.49
CA TRP A 276 -16.63 0.46 9.45
C TRP A 276 -17.16 -0.50 8.38
N LYS A 277 -17.35 -0.01 7.14
CA LYS A 277 -18.04 -0.76 6.07
C LYS A 277 -17.26 -1.98 5.57
N GLN A 278 -15.96 -2.04 5.83
CA GLN A 278 -15.04 -2.98 5.18
C GLN A 278 -14.72 -4.23 6.01
N GLU A 279 -15.28 -4.33 7.22
CA GLU A 279 -15.05 -5.45 8.13
C GLU A 279 -16.39 -6.01 8.61
N ALA A 280 -16.53 -7.33 8.67
CA ALA A 280 -17.79 -7.99 9.05
C ALA A 280 -18.22 -7.64 10.49
N ASN A 281 -17.27 -7.38 11.38
CA ASN A 281 -17.53 -6.96 12.75
C ASN A 281 -17.81 -5.45 12.89
N SER A 282 -17.86 -4.71 11.78
CA SER A 282 -18.06 -3.25 11.73
C SER A 282 -17.01 -2.43 12.48
N ASN A 283 -15.88 -3.02 12.90
CA ASN A 283 -14.82 -2.33 13.62
C ASN A 283 -13.73 -1.86 12.67
N PHE A 284 -13.17 -0.69 12.97
CA PHE A 284 -12.05 -0.16 12.20
C PHE A 284 -10.77 -0.98 12.38
N SER A 285 -10.14 -1.30 11.26
CA SER A 285 -8.81 -1.88 11.18
C SER A 285 -7.91 -1.02 10.30
N VAL A 286 -6.72 -0.66 10.81
CA VAL A 286 -5.67 0.04 10.04
C VAL A 286 -5.34 -0.75 8.77
N ILE A 287 -5.29 -2.09 8.86
CA ILE A 287 -4.94 -2.94 7.71
C ILE A 287 -6.05 -2.89 6.65
N SER A 288 -7.32 -2.87 7.06
CA SER A 288 -8.44 -2.79 6.11
C SER A 288 -8.41 -1.49 5.31
N LEU A 289 -8.23 -0.33 5.97
CA LEU A 289 -8.12 0.95 5.28
C LEU A 289 -6.88 1.01 4.38
N TYR A 290 -5.75 0.42 4.79
CA TYR A 290 -4.56 0.37 3.95
C TYR A 290 -4.84 -0.37 2.64
N ARG A 291 -5.50 -1.54 2.71
CA ARG A 291 -5.84 -2.36 1.52
C ARG A 291 -6.79 -1.63 0.59
N GLU A 292 -7.82 -0.97 1.11
CA GLU A 292 -8.77 -0.21 0.28
C GLU A 292 -8.09 0.93 -0.48
N LEU A 293 -7.24 1.68 0.22
CA LEU A 293 -6.53 2.79 -0.41
C LEU A 293 -5.48 2.31 -1.39
N GLU A 294 -4.79 1.22 -1.08
CA GLU A 294 -3.87 0.58 -2.00
C GLU A 294 -4.60 0.10 -3.26
N ASP A 295 -5.75 -0.56 -3.13
CA ASP A 295 -6.56 -1.02 -4.27
C ASP A 295 -7.00 0.14 -5.18
N ILE A 296 -7.47 1.26 -4.60
CA ILE A 296 -7.84 2.46 -5.36
C ILE A 296 -6.67 2.97 -6.22
N HIS A 297 -5.45 2.96 -5.70
CA HIS A 297 -4.26 3.40 -6.44
C HIS A 297 -3.81 2.39 -7.50
N LEU A 298 -4.21 1.12 -7.37
CA LEU A 298 -3.79 0.02 -8.26
C LEU A 298 -4.85 -0.33 -9.31
N ARG A 299 -5.99 0.37 -9.34
CA ARG A 299 -7.04 0.15 -10.35
C ARG A 299 -6.47 0.29 -11.77
N GLY A 300 -6.79 -0.69 -12.61
CA GLY A 300 -6.32 -0.76 -14.00
C GLY A 300 -4.92 -1.37 -14.18
N ILE A 301 -4.24 -1.79 -13.12
CA ILE A 301 -2.98 -2.52 -13.21
C ILE A 301 -3.26 -4.02 -13.31
N GLU A 302 -2.72 -4.67 -14.34
CA GLU A 302 -2.83 -6.11 -14.57
C GLU A 302 -2.23 -6.94 -13.43
N ASP A 303 -2.77 -8.15 -13.26
CA ASP A 303 -2.28 -9.09 -12.26
C ASP A 303 -0.96 -9.74 -12.68
N PHE A 304 -0.05 -9.86 -11.73
CA PHE A 304 1.24 -10.49 -11.91
C PHE A 304 1.16 -11.98 -11.60
N PRO A 305 1.85 -12.85 -12.37
CA PRO A 305 1.83 -14.30 -12.15
C PRO A 305 2.68 -14.70 -10.95
N VAL A 306 2.22 -14.38 -9.73
CA VAL A 306 2.93 -14.60 -8.46
C VAL A 306 3.39 -16.04 -8.31
N GLU A 307 2.49 -16.99 -8.58
CA GLU A 307 2.73 -18.43 -8.44
C GLU A 307 3.79 -18.96 -9.40
N LYS A 308 4.08 -18.24 -10.49
CA LYS A 308 5.13 -18.59 -11.46
C LYS A 308 6.48 -17.99 -11.09
N VAL A 309 6.52 -16.88 -10.35
CA VAL A 309 7.78 -16.18 -10.03
C VAL A 309 8.23 -16.45 -8.60
N TRP A 310 7.32 -16.34 -7.63
CA TRP A 310 7.58 -16.43 -6.20
C TRP A 310 7.18 -17.81 -5.67
N ILE A 311 8.01 -18.80 -5.94
CA ILE A 311 7.75 -20.18 -5.57
C ILE A 311 8.41 -20.49 -4.22
N SER A 312 7.64 -21.03 -3.27
CA SER A 312 8.05 -21.16 -1.85
C SER A 312 9.22 -22.12 -1.63
N TRP A 313 9.33 -23.17 -2.43
CA TRP A 313 10.42 -24.15 -2.34
C TRP A 313 11.72 -23.69 -3.01
N ILE A 314 11.70 -22.56 -3.72
CA ILE A 314 12.87 -22.01 -4.41
C ILE A 314 13.53 -20.94 -3.52
N PRO A 315 14.87 -20.94 -3.37
CA PRO A 315 15.57 -19.90 -2.62
C PRO A 315 15.17 -18.49 -3.10
N SER A 316 14.83 -17.60 -2.17
CA SER A 316 14.32 -16.24 -2.46
C SER A 316 15.24 -15.41 -3.37
N LYS A 317 16.56 -15.65 -3.34
CA LYS A 317 17.51 -15.00 -4.26
C LYS A 317 17.27 -15.34 -5.73
N ILE A 318 16.82 -16.56 -6.01
CA ILE A 318 16.51 -17.04 -7.36
C ILE A 318 15.15 -16.47 -7.79
N CYS A 319 14.13 -16.53 -6.94
CA CYS A 319 12.83 -15.89 -7.22
C CYS A 319 12.98 -14.39 -7.47
N PHE A 320 13.83 -13.69 -6.70
CA PHE A 320 14.15 -12.27 -6.93
C PHE A 320 14.83 -12.04 -8.29
N PHE A 321 15.71 -12.95 -8.71
CA PHE A 321 16.31 -12.90 -10.04
C PHE A 321 15.24 -13.09 -11.14
N ILE A 322 14.36 -14.08 -11.01
CA ILE A 322 13.27 -14.32 -11.97
C ILE A 322 12.31 -13.13 -12.02
N TRP A 323 12.04 -12.49 -10.89
CA TRP A 323 11.28 -11.24 -10.84
C TRP A 323 11.95 -10.10 -11.63
N LEU A 324 13.28 -9.96 -11.53
CA LEU A 324 14.03 -9.01 -12.37
C LEU A 324 13.99 -9.38 -13.85
N VAL A 325 14.00 -10.68 -14.18
CA VAL A 325 13.90 -11.18 -15.56
C VAL A 325 12.53 -10.84 -16.14
N TYR A 326 11.45 -11.09 -15.40
CA TYR A 326 10.08 -10.77 -15.80
C TYR A 326 9.92 -9.30 -16.16
N HIS A 327 10.48 -8.40 -15.34
CA HIS A 327 10.45 -6.96 -15.60
C HIS A 327 11.49 -6.47 -16.63
N ASN A 328 12.27 -7.39 -17.23
CA ASN A 328 13.40 -7.12 -18.12
C ASN A 328 14.42 -6.12 -17.54
N ARG A 329 14.82 -6.34 -16.29
CA ARG A 329 15.66 -5.42 -15.50
C ARG A 329 16.93 -6.06 -14.95
N VAL A 330 17.24 -7.27 -15.42
CA VAL A 330 18.53 -7.93 -15.22
C VAL A 330 19.65 -7.17 -15.94
N LEU A 331 20.88 -7.30 -15.45
CA LEU A 331 22.05 -6.56 -15.93
C LEU A 331 22.70 -7.18 -17.18
N THR A 332 21.89 -7.39 -18.21
CA THR A 332 22.33 -7.71 -19.57
C THR A 332 22.95 -6.49 -20.24
N LEU A 333 23.79 -6.71 -21.25
CA LEU A 333 24.49 -5.62 -21.95
C LEU A 333 23.51 -4.61 -22.60
N ASP A 334 22.37 -5.06 -23.14
CA ASP A 334 21.34 -4.15 -23.65
C ASP A 334 20.77 -3.23 -22.56
N ASN A 335 20.49 -3.78 -21.38
CA ASN A 335 19.97 -3.03 -20.24
C ASN A 335 21.02 -2.10 -19.63
N LEU A 336 22.31 -2.46 -19.70
CA LEU A 336 23.42 -1.57 -19.35
C LEU A 336 23.53 -0.42 -20.37
N LYS A 337 23.44 -0.69 -21.67
CA LYS A 337 23.42 0.34 -22.73
C LYS A 337 22.28 1.34 -22.52
N LYS A 338 21.06 0.87 -22.27
CA LYS A 338 19.88 1.71 -21.94
C LYS A 338 20.10 2.61 -20.71
N ARG A 339 21.09 2.30 -19.88
CA ARG A 339 21.46 3.04 -18.66
C ARG A 339 22.73 3.88 -18.83
N GLY A 340 23.20 4.06 -20.06
CA GLY A 340 24.30 4.96 -20.41
C GLY A 340 25.69 4.33 -20.43
N PHE A 341 25.80 3.00 -20.34
CA PHE A 341 27.09 2.33 -20.49
C PHE A 341 27.44 2.07 -21.96
N TYR A 342 28.65 2.43 -22.37
CA TYR A 342 29.16 2.20 -23.73
C TYR A 342 29.91 0.86 -23.78
N LEU A 343 29.19 -0.21 -24.11
CA LEU A 343 29.73 -1.58 -24.18
C LEU A 343 29.41 -2.20 -25.55
N ALA A 344 30.33 -2.99 -26.09
CA ALA A 344 30.03 -3.82 -27.26
C ALA A 344 29.03 -4.91 -26.83
N ASN A 345 27.85 -4.95 -27.47
CA ASN A 345 26.81 -5.89 -27.10
C ASN A 345 26.97 -7.19 -27.89
N LYS A 346 27.47 -8.24 -27.22
CA LYS A 346 27.59 -9.57 -27.81
C LYS A 346 27.38 -10.61 -26.72
N CYS A 347 26.52 -11.59 -26.99
CA CYS A 347 26.21 -12.66 -26.06
C CYS A 347 27.44 -13.55 -25.85
N VAL A 348 27.96 -13.59 -24.62
CA VAL A 348 29.15 -14.38 -24.24
C VAL A 348 28.91 -15.91 -24.29
N LEU A 349 27.65 -16.33 -24.39
CA LEU A 349 27.28 -17.75 -24.42
C LEU A 349 27.33 -18.31 -25.84
N CYS A 350 26.71 -17.62 -26.82
CA CYS A 350 26.68 -18.07 -28.21
C CYS A 350 27.73 -17.41 -29.10
N MET A 351 28.28 -16.26 -28.68
CA MET A 351 29.21 -15.43 -29.44
C MET A 351 28.71 -15.02 -30.83
N LYS A 352 27.39 -14.95 -31.02
CA LYS A 352 26.75 -14.63 -32.31
C LYS A 352 25.85 -13.41 -32.21
N ASP A 353 24.84 -13.48 -31.37
CA ASP A 353 23.79 -12.46 -31.28
C ASP A 353 24.06 -11.46 -30.16
N GLU A 354 23.25 -10.40 -30.10
CA GLU A 354 23.28 -9.42 -29.02
C GLU A 354 22.81 -10.04 -27.68
N GLU A 355 23.41 -9.60 -26.57
CA GLU A 355 22.99 -10.04 -25.24
C GLU A 355 21.77 -9.23 -24.76
N THR A 356 20.61 -9.85 -24.88
CA THR A 356 19.36 -9.44 -24.21
C THR A 356 18.91 -10.52 -23.23
N ALA A 357 18.04 -10.18 -22.28
CA ALA A 357 17.51 -11.16 -21.32
C ALA A 357 16.74 -12.28 -22.04
N HIS A 358 15.91 -11.91 -23.02
CA HIS A 358 15.15 -12.83 -23.86
C HIS A 358 16.08 -13.73 -24.68
N HIS A 359 17.02 -13.16 -25.44
CA HIS A 359 17.97 -13.96 -26.21
C HIS A 359 18.73 -14.92 -25.28
N MET A 360 19.34 -14.39 -24.22
CA MET A 360 20.20 -15.18 -23.34
C MET A 360 19.46 -16.34 -22.66
N LEU A 361 18.22 -16.16 -22.19
CA LEU A 361 17.51 -17.17 -21.39
C LEU A 361 16.55 -18.04 -22.21
N VAL A 362 16.08 -17.54 -23.36
CA VAL A 362 15.06 -18.18 -24.20
C VAL A 362 15.64 -18.61 -25.53
N GLU A 363 16.26 -17.75 -26.33
CA GLU A 363 16.59 -18.07 -27.75
C GLU A 363 17.99 -18.66 -27.96
N CYS A 364 18.93 -18.34 -27.08
CA CYS A 364 20.35 -18.62 -27.25
C CYS A 364 20.58 -20.12 -27.48
N LYS A 365 21.26 -20.46 -28.59
CA LYS A 365 21.55 -21.85 -28.97
C LYS A 365 22.25 -22.64 -27.86
N TYR A 366 23.17 -21.99 -27.14
CA TYR A 366 23.86 -22.59 -25.99
C TYR A 366 22.86 -23.01 -24.90
N VAL A 367 21.89 -22.15 -24.60
CA VAL A 367 20.86 -22.40 -23.58
C VAL A 367 19.82 -23.40 -24.07
N ARG A 368 19.43 -23.35 -25.35
CA ARG A 368 18.57 -24.37 -25.97
C ARG A 368 19.16 -25.78 -25.83
N ASN A 369 20.46 -25.93 -26.03
CA ASN A 369 21.13 -27.23 -25.85
C ASN A 369 21.08 -27.70 -24.38
N ILE A 370 21.25 -26.80 -23.40
CA ILE A 370 21.08 -27.14 -21.98
C ILE A 370 19.65 -27.61 -21.71
N TRP A 371 18.65 -26.90 -22.23
CA TRP A 371 17.26 -27.31 -22.13
C TRP A 371 17.01 -28.68 -22.76
N SER A 372 17.53 -28.95 -23.96
CA SER A 372 17.42 -30.27 -24.59
C SER A 372 18.02 -31.38 -23.73
N MET A 373 19.20 -31.17 -23.12
CA MET A 373 19.81 -32.17 -22.24
C MET A 373 18.95 -32.48 -21.00
N MET A 374 18.29 -31.47 -20.44
CA MET A 374 17.48 -31.61 -19.21
C MET A 374 16.08 -32.14 -19.49
N TYR A 375 15.45 -31.74 -20.60
CA TYR A 375 14.05 -32.05 -20.94
C TYR A 375 13.86 -33.25 -21.88
N CYS A 376 14.90 -33.74 -22.57
CA CYS A 376 14.84 -35.02 -23.32
C CYS A 376 14.47 -36.21 -22.43
N ARG A 377 14.61 -36.10 -21.10
CA ARG A 377 14.21 -37.15 -20.15
C ARG A 377 12.70 -37.30 -19.95
N ARG A 378 11.86 -36.35 -20.41
CA ARG A 378 10.40 -36.32 -20.08
C ARG A 378 9.46 -35.95 -21.23
N SER A 379 9.92 -35.89 -22.49
CA SER A 379 9.08 -35.77 -23.70
C SER A 379 8.12 -34.57 -23.79
N ARG A 380 8.30 -33.50 -23.01
CA ARG A 380 7.53 -32.25 -23.11
C ARG A 380 8.46 -31.10 -23.51
N VAL A 381 8.44 -30.63 -24.75
CA VAL A 381 9.28 -29.48 -25.13
C VAL A 381 8.64 -28.21 -24.58
N PRO A 382 9.38 -27.32 -23.88
CA PRO A 382 8.83 -26.04 -23.46
C PRO A 382 8.38 -25.21 -24.67
N ARG A 383 7.21 -24.58 -24.56
CA ARG A 383 6.74 -23.65 -25.60
C ARG A 383 7.39 -22.29 -25.35
N TRP A 384 8.34 -21.95 -26.21
CA TRP A 384 9.09 -20.70 -26.14
C TRP A 384 8.42 -19.61 -26.98
N ASN A 385 7.14 -19.36 -26.70
CA ASN A 385 6.34 -18.43 -27.48
C ASN A 385 6.23 -17.08 -26.76
N GLY A 386 6.44 -15.99 -27.50
CA GLY A 386 6.28 -14.64 -27.00
C GLY A 386 7.52 -14.05 -26.32
N GLU A 387 7.30 -12.91 -25.67
CA GLU A 387 8.30 -12.21 -24.87
C GLU A 387 8.58 -12.94 -23.55
N ILE A 388 9.65 -12.55 -22.86
CA ILE A 388 10.17 -13.32 -21.71
C ILE A 388 9.20 -13.38 -20.53
N ASP A 389 8.42 -12.32 -20.33
CA ASP A 389 7.32 -12.24 -19.37
C ASP A 389 6.20 -13.22 -19.71
N GLN A 390 5.84 -13.34 -21.00
CA GLN A 390 4.85 -14.30 -21.49
C GLN A 390 5.34 -15.74 -21.36
N VAL A 391 6.63 -16.00 -21.58
CA VAL A 391 7.23 -17.33 -21.35
C VAL A 391 7.09 -17.74 -19.88
N ILE A 392 7.30 -16.81 -18.94
CA ILE A 392 7.12 -17.07 -17.51
C ILE A 392 5.63 -17.27 -17.18
N ALA A 393 4.76 -16.39 -17.66
CA ALA A 393 3.33 -16.43 -17.36
C ALA A 393 2.66 -17.71 -17.88
N ASN A 394 3.03 -18.13 -19.08
CA ASN A 394 2.52 -19.33 -19.74
C ASN A 394 3.30 -20.60 -19.37
N TRP A 395 4.27 -20.50 -18.45
CA TRP A 395 5.05 -21.67 -18.05
C TRP A 395 4.12 -22.73 -17.47
N PRO A 396 4.20 -24.00 -17.92
CA PRO A 396 3.28 -25.05 -17.47
C PRO A 396 3.29 -25.17 -15.96
N THR A 397 2.12 -25.08 -15.34
CA THR A 397 1.89 -25.63 -14.00
C THR A 397 1.56 -27.10 -14.21
N ALA A 398 2.37 -28.01 -13.67
CA ALA A 398 2.16 -29.42 -13.94
C ALA A 398 0.76 -29.86 -13.48
N TYR A 399 0.10 -30.65 -14.34
CA TYR A 399 -1.00 -31.52 -13.97
C TYR A 399 -0.40 -32.91 -13.76
N GLY A 400 -0.46 -33.42 -12.53
CA GLY A 400 0.23 -34.63 -12.12
C GLY A 400 0.46 -34.71 -10.61
N ASP A 401 1.25 -35.69 -10.19
CA ASP A 401 1.65 -35.86 -8.79
C ASP A 401 2.57 -34.71 -8.31
N TRP A 402 2.74 -34.59 -7.00
CA TRP A 402 3.48 -33.49 -6.36
C TRP A 402 4.91 -33.35 -6.88
N ILE A 403 5.56 -34.45 -7.29
CA ILE A 403 6.91 -34.47 -7.86
C ILE A 403 6.97 -33.74 -9.21
N GLU A 404 5.97 -33.95 -10.07
CA GLU A 404 5.90 -33.29 -11.38
C GLU A 404 5.64 -31.79 -11.22
N LYS A 405 4.73 -31.43 -10.30
CA LYS A 405 4.46 -30.03 -9.94
C LYS A 405 5.70 -29.32 -9.40
N TRP A 406 6.44 -30.00 -8.52
CA TRP A 406 7.67 -29.48 -7.98
C TRP A 406 8.74 -29.30 -9.07
N PHE A 407 8.93 -30.31 -9.92
CA PHE A 407 9.93 -30.28 -10.98
C PHE A 407 9.65 -29.20 -12.03
N ASP A 408 8.44 -29.18 -12.60
CA ASP A 408 8.06 -28.19 -13.61
C ASP A 408 8.04 -26.78 -13.01
N GLY A 409 7.71 -26.63 -11.73
CA GLY A 409 7.80 -25.34 -11.03
C GLY A 409 9.23 -24.86 -10.78
N CYS A 410 10.20 -25.76 -10.56
CA CYS A 410 11.60 -25.37 -10.26
C CYS A 410 12.48 -25.20 -11.50
N ILE A 411 12.27 -26.04 -12.53
CA ILE A 411 13.29 -26.25 -13.56
C ILE A 411 13.65 -24.98 -14.33
N LEU A 412 12.67 -24.13 -14.60
CA LEU A 412 12.89 -22.81 -15.21
C LEU A 412 13.83 -21.96 -14.37
N HIS A 413 13.50 -21.77 -13.09
CA HIS A 413 14.29 -20.99 -12.15
C HIS A 413 15.71 -21.54 -12.01
N SER A 414 15.86 -22.85 -11.86
CA SER A 414 17.15 -23.50 -11.67
C SER A 414 18.04 -23.40 -12.90
N ILE A 415 17.50 -23.64 -14.10
CA ILE A 415 18.26 -23.52 -15.36
C ILE A 415 18.63 -22.05 -15.63
N TRP A 416 17.67 -21.14 -15.57
CA TRP A 416 17.93 -19.72 -15.83
C TRP A 416 18.92 -19.13 -14.83
N TRP A 417 18.85 -19.52 -13.56
CA TRP A 417 19.83 -19.13 -12.56
C TRP A 417 21.22 -19.69 -12.84
N ALA A 418 21.32 -20.98 -13.22
CA ALA A 418 22.60 -21.60 -13.57
C ALA A 418 23.23 -20.94 -14.82
N VAL A 419 22.44 -20.64 -15.84
CA VAL A 419 22.84 -19.89 -17.03
C VAL A 419 23.32 -18.49 -16.65
N TRP A 420 22.59 -17.78 -15.78
CA TRP A 420 22.99 -16.46 -15.30
C TRP A 420 24.33 -16.49 -14.56
N LEU A 421 24.56 -17.50 -13.71
CA LEU A 421 25.83 -17.69 -13.03
C LEU A 421 26.96 -17.97 -14.03
N GLU A 422 26.75 -18.84 -15.01
CA GLU A 422 27.73 -19.14 -16.06
C GLU A 422 28.09 -17.89 -16.86
N ARG A 423 27.08 -17.11 -17.29
CA ARG A 423 27.30 -15.84 -18.00
C ARG A 423 28.16 -14.89 -17.17
N ASN A 424 27.86 -14.75 -15.87
CA ASN A 424 28.63 -13.87 -14.99
C ASN A 424 30.07 -14.38 -14.79
N GLN A 425 30.29 -15.69 -14.68
CA GLN A 425 31.64 -16.26 -14.60
C GLN A 425 32.46 -15.98 -15.86
N ARG A 426 31.87 -16.14 -17.05
CA ARG A 426 32.56 -15.80 -18.30
C ARG A 426 32.84 -14.30 -18.43
N THR A 427 31.90 -13.46 -18.02
CA THR A 427 32.01 -12.00 -18.17
C THR A 427 33.02 -11.38 -17.21
N PHE A 428 33.05 -11.83 -15.95
CA PHE A 428 33.83 -11.18 -14.89
C PHE A 428 35.06 -11.95 -14.42
N GLU A 429 35.11 -13.27 -14.66
CA GLU A 429 36.24 -14.12 -14.24
C GLU A 429 36.98 -14.76 -15.42
N ASP A 430 36.53 -14.55 -16.66
CA ASP A 430 37.03 -15.21 -17.87
C ASP A 430 37.08 -16.74 -17.76
N LYS A 431 36.14 -17.31 -17.01
CA LYS A 431 36.01 -18.76 -16.80
C LYS A 431 34.78 -19.30 -17.51
N ALA A 432 35.01 -20.18 -18.48
CA ALA A 432 33.95 -20.96 -19.12
C ALA A 432 33.90 -22.37 -18.51
N THR A 433 32.71 -22.80 -18.09
CA THR A 433 32.49 -24.20 -17.68
C THR A 433 31.80 -24.99 -18.78
N SER A 434 32.04 -26.31 -18.82
CA SER A 434 31.41 -27.16 -19.82
C SER A 434 29.90 -27.21 -19.61
N MET A 435 29.15 -27.34 -20.71
CA MET A 435 27.68 -27.36 -20.70
C MET A 435 27.11 -28.42 -19.74
N MET A 436 27.77 -29.58 -19.64
CA MET A 436 27.38 -30.64 -18.72
C MET A 436 27.51 -30.22 -17.25
N VAL A 437 28.51 -29.41 -16.90
CA VAL A 437 28.68 -28.88 -15.55
C VAL A 437 27.61 -27.84 -15.24
N VAL A 438 27.25 -26.99 -16.20
CA VAL A 438 26.14 -26.03 -16.04
C VAL A 438 24.81 -26.73 -15.80
N GLY A 439 24.51 -27.78 -16.57
CA GLY A 439 23.31 -28.62 -16.35
C GLY A 439 23.31 -29.29 -14.97
N LYS A 440 24.46 -29.81 -14.51
CA LYS A 440 24.61 -30.36 -13.15
C LYS A 440 24.43 -29.30 -12.05
N LYS A 441 24.87 -28.05 -12.26
CA LYS A 441 24.61 -26.93 -11.34
C LYS A 441 23.12 -26.63 -11.27
N ALA A 442 22.42 -26.62 -12.40
CA ALA A 442 20.97 -26.44 -12.44
C ALA A 442 20.24 -27.55 -11.64
N ALA A 443 20.63 -28.81 -11.76
CA ALA A 443 20.03 -29.90 -10.99
C ALA A 443 20.29 -29.85 -9.46
N ARG A 444 21.28 -29.06 -9.00
CA ARG A 444 21.60 -28.90 -7.57
C ARG A 444 20.86 -27.73 -6.91
N HIS A 445 20.33 -26.82 -7.72
CA HIS A 445 19.60 -25.62 -7.27
C HIS A 445 18.11 -25.89 -7.29
#